data_AF-A0A838EGS8-F1
#
_entry.id   AF-A0A838EGS8-F1
#
_cell.length_a   1.000
_cell.length_b   1.000
_cell.length_c   1.000
_cell.angle_alpha   90.00
_cell.angle_beta   90.00
_cell.angle_gamma   90.00
#
_symmetry.space_group_name_H-M   'P 1'
#
loop_
_entity.id
_entity.type
_entity.pdbx_description
1 polymer ?
#
loop_
_entity_poly.entity_id
_entity_poly.type
_entity_poly.pdbx_seq_one_letter_code
_entity_poly.pdbx_strand_id
1 'polypeptide(L)'
;MDEEMITAEEGIELYIKAGLSENTFYRHARERRIRKSLPDDKERGALYNFNDIKKITDEKQTRKKTKPDKLTVNAEGETGWIKSSDMGYMYNLEYSVYGDETGNPSIIRKWYERNPHICRVLYNKSDRRDFWGAINMLPLEEETIFKLLRGEIHDIDLDPQKDILTFEQPGEYNFYVASVIVRPDKKQYFPMLINSLFDFWCEQAPTQTIRRIYGRVVTEDGEMMARKLFFSPIWNISESAYVLDTNRPNPSRIIQGFQHCIKTRN
;
A
#
# COMPACT_ATOMS: atom_id res chain seq x y z
N MET A 1 35.83 28.06 11.57
CA MET A 1 34.54 28.63 11.99
C MET A 1 34.02 27.72 13.07
N ASP A 2 33.86 28.23 14.27
CA ASP A 2 33.28 27.45 15.37
C ASP A 2 31.86 27.05 14.99
N GLU A 3 31.55 25.77 15.12
CA GLU A 3 30.20 25.27 14.85
C GLU A 3 29.28 25.73 15.98
N GLU A 4 28.16 26.39 15.62
CA GLU A 4 27.16 26.83 16.59
C GLU A 4 26.43 25.60 17.17
N MET A 5 26.52 25.45 18.49
CA MET A 5 25.98 24.31 19.24
C MET A 5 24.92 24.81 20.23
N ILE A 6 23.75 24.17 20.24
CA ILE A 6 22.59 24.56 21.05
C ILE A 6 22.12 23.41 21.95
N THR A 7 21.33 23.72 22.97
CA THR A 7 20.75 22.72 23.88
C THR A 7 19.64 21.90 23.19
N ALA A 8 19.26 20.78 23.82
CA ALA A 8 18.13 19.97 23.34
C ALA A 8 16.82 20.79 23.31
N GLU A 9 16.58 21.61 24.33
CA GLU A 9 15.37 22.41 24.47
C GLU A 9 15.21 23.41 23.32
N GLU A 10 16.28 24.15 23.01
CA GLU A 10 16.33 25.07 21.87
C GLU A 10 16.13 24.34 20.54
N GLY A 11 16.75 23.17 20.36
CA GLY A 11 16.61 22.35 19.15
C GLY A 11 15.19 21.80 18.95
N ILE A 12 14.54 21.39 20.04
CA ILE A 12 13.14 20.92 20.03
C ILE A 12 12.20 22.07 19.69
N GLU A 13 12.42 23.28 20.23
CA GLU A 13 11.61 24.45 19.92
C GLU A 13 11.65 24.78 18.41
N LEU A 14 12.82 24.70 17.79
CA LEU A 14 12.98 24.87 16.34
C LEU A 14 12.23 23.80 15.54
N TYR A 15 12.27 22.53 15.99
CA TYR A 15 11.51 21.44 15.38
C TYR A 15 10.00 21.68 15.48
N ILE A 16 9.49 22.09 16.64
CA ILE A 16 8.07 22.38 16.87
C ILE A 16 7.62 23.54 15.99
N LYS A 17 8.42 24.62 15.88
CA LYS A 17 8.16 25.75 14.96
C LYS A 17 8.09 25.30 13.49
N ALA A 18 8.86 24.28 13.10
CA ALA A 18 8.78 23.65 11.77
C ALA A 18 7.65 22.60 11.64
N GLY A 19 6.87 22.36 12.70
CA GLY A 19 5.80 21.37 12.77
C GLY A 19 6.27 19.92 12.87
N LEU A 20 7.46 19.68 13.42
CA LEU A 20 8.00 18.37 13.81
C LEU A 20 7.75 18.12 15.31
N SER A 21 7.82 16.86 15.72
CA SER A 21 7.70 16.48 17.14
C SER A 21 9.07 16.35 17.82
N GLU A 22 9.07 16.45 19.14
CA GLU A 22 10.23 16.14 20.00
C GLU A 22 10.80 14.73 19.73
N ASN A 23 9.94 13.72 19.60
CA ASN A 23 10.37 12.36 19.25
C ASN A 23 11.14 12.31 17.92
N THR A 24 10.78 13.16 16.96
CA THR A 24 11.47 13.24 15.67
C THR A 24 12.86 13.86 15.82
N PHE A 25 13.01 14.84 16.72
CA PHE A 25 14.31 15.43 17.06
C PHE A 25 15.28 14.38 17.59
N TYR A 26 14.90 13.65 18.63
CA TYR A 26 15.75 12.60 19.22
C TYR A 26 16.02 11.46 18.25
N ARG A 27 15.05 11.09 17.41
CA ARG A 27 15.26 10.11 16.34
C ARG A 27 16.37 10.57 15.39
N HIS A 28 16.29 11.80 14.87
CA HIS A 28 17.30 12.34 13.95
C HIS A 28 18.68 12.46 14.60
N ALA A 29 18.76 12.80 15.90
CA ALA A 29 20.02 12.80 16.63
C ALA A 29 20.61 11.38 16.78
N ARG A 30 19.78 10.38 17.09
CA ARG A 30 20.19 8.97 17.18
C ARG A 30 20.65 8.41 15.84
N GLU A 31 19.98 8.81 14.75
CA GLU A 31 20.34 8.49 13.36
C GLU A 31 21.55 9.27 12.83
N ARG A 32 22.22 10.08 13.67
CA ARG A 32 23.37 10.94 13.31
C ARG A 32 23.06 11.94 12.19
N ARG A 33 21.78 12.28 12.00
CA ARG A 33 21.36 13.37 11.11
C ARG A 33 21.52 14.74 11.76
N ILE A 34 21.57 14.78 13.10
CA ILE A 34 21.98 15.94 13.89
C ILE A 34 23.24 15.53 14.64
N ARG A 35 24.35 16.19 14.38
CA ARG A 35 25.57 16.01 15.15
C ARG A 35 25.37 16.53 16.57
N LYS A 36 25.87 15.78 17.55
CA LYS A 36 25.85 16.15 18.96
C LYS A 36 27.24 16.04 19.56
N SER A 37 27.56 16.94 20.48
CA SER A 37 28.78 16.94 21.28
C SER A 37 28.42 16.92 22.75
N LEU A 38 29.19 16.18 23.54
CA LEU A 38 29.11 16.23 24.99
C LEU A 38 30.36 16.97 25.47
N PRO A 39 30.24 18.09 26.21
CA PRO A 39 31.40 18.78 26.76
C PRO A 39 32.23 17.83 27.63
N ASP A 40 33.56 17.90 27.52
CA ASP A 40 34.50 16.93 28.11
C ASP A 40 34.34 16.75 29.63
N ASP A 41 33.77 17.75 30.32
CA ASP A 41 33.57 17.77 31.77
C ASP A 41 32.15 17.42 32.25
N LYS A 42 31.25 16.92 31.38
CA LYS A 42 29.86 16.67 31.75
C LYS A 42 29.36 15.29 31.34
N GLU A 43 28.69 14.60 32.27
CA GLU A 43 27.98 13.33 31.99
C GLU A 43 26.63 13.54 31.28
N ARG A 44 26.07 14.76 31.32
CA ARG A 44 24.74 15.10 30.79
C ARG A 44 24.73 16.48 30.15
N GLY A 45 23.73 16.71 29.29
CA GLY A 45 23.54 17.99 28.60
C GLY A 45 24.28 18.06 27.27
N ALA A 46 24.08 17.05 26.42
CA ALA A 46 24.60 17.08 25.06
C ALA A 46 24.12 18.33 24.32
N LEU A 47 25.03 18.95 23.57
CA LEU A 47 24.76 20.05 22.67
C LEU A 47 24.59 19.51 21.25
N TYR A 48 23.79 20.18 20.45
CA TYR A 48 23.39 19.76 19.10
C TYR A 48 23.76 20.83 18.09
N ASN A 49 24.23 20.40 16.92
CA ASN A 49 24.65 21.30 15.87
C ASN A 49 23.44 22.06 15.29
N PHE A 50 23.47 23.40 15.38
CA PHE A 50 22.38 24.26 14.94
C PHE A 50 22.15 24.18 13.42
N ASN A 51 23.22 24.06 12.63
CA ASN A 51 23.11 24.04 11.17
C ASN A 51 22.44 22.75 10.66
N ASP A 52 22.69 21.61 11.31
CA ASP A 52 22.02 20.35 10.97
C ASP A 52 20.50 20.44 11.26
N ILE A 53 20.14 21.03 12.40
CA ILE A 53 18.73 21.29 12.79
C ILE A 53 18.07 22.21 11.77
N LYS A 54 18.70 23.34 11.46
CA LYS A 54 18.20 24.34 10.51
C LYS A 54 18.01 23.75 9.12
N LYS A 55 18.97 22.97 8.63
CA LYS A 55 18.87 22.27 7.34
C LYS A 55 17.63 21.37 7.29
N ILE A 56 17.40 20.57 8.33
CA ILE A 56 16.23 19.66 8.40
C ILE A 56 14.92 20.46 8.45
N THR A 57 14.86 21.54 9.22
CA THR A 57 13.66 22.37 9.32
C THR A 57 13.37 23.13 8.03
N ASP A 58 14.41 23.63 7.35
CA ASP A 58 14.30 24.35 6.08
C ASP A 58 13.89 23.41 4.94
N GLU A 59 14.44 22.20 4.87
CA GLU A 59 14.00 21.14 3.95
C GLU A 59 12.50 20.82 4.13
N LYS A 60 11.99 20.85 5.37
CA LYS A 60 10.57 20.64 5.63
C LYS A 60 9.70 21.83 5.23
N GLN A 61 10.16 23.05 5.51
CA GLN A 61 9.42 24.27 5.13
C GLN A 61 9.39 24.46 3.61
N THR A 62 10.51 24.20 2.93
CA THR A 62 10.58 24.21 1.46
C THR A 62 9.67 23.16 0.87
N ARG A 63 9.66 21.91 1.36
CA ARG A 63 8.68 20.87 0.97
C ARG A 63 7.23 21.25 1.26
N LYS A 64 6.95 22.05 2.28
CA LYS A 64 5.62 22.62 2.54
C LYS A 64 5.23 23.70 1.52
N LYS A 65 6.18 24.56 1.12
CA LYS A 65 5.96 25.63 0.11
C LYS A 65 5.94 25.13 -1.33
N THR A 66 6.60 24.02 -1.63
CA THR A 66 6.52 23.33 -2.94
C THR A 66 5.44 22.28 -3.01
N LYS A 67 4.69 22.03 -1.93
CA LYS A 67 3.34 21.50 -2.14
C LYS A 67 2.57 22.63 -2.82
N PRO A 68 2.19 22.48 -4.10
CA PRO A 68 1.36 23.47 -4.76
C PRO A 68 0.19 23.75 -3.83
N ASP A 69 -0.14 25.04 -3.69
CA ASP A 69 -1.38 25.47 -3.05
C ASP A 69 -2.45 24.49 -3.48
N LYS A 70 -3.13 23.89 -2.50
CA LYS A 70 -4.31 23.09 -2.75
C LYS A 70 -5.34 24.03 -3.37
N LEU A 71 -5.26 24.20 -4.69
CA LEU A 71 -6.41 24.11 -5.55
C LEU A 71 -7.06 22.77 -5.19
N THR A 72 -7.88 22.79 -4.15
CA THR A 72 -8.98 21.86 -3.94
C THR A 72 -9.92 22.06 -5.12
N VAL A 73 -9.47 21.68 -6.31
CA VAL A 73 -10.36 20.95 -7.20
C VAL A 73 -10.77 19.76 -6.34
N ASN A 74 -12.02 19.72 -5.91
CA ASN A 74 -12.63 18.55 -5.28
C ASN A 74 -12.62 17.43 -6.32
N ALA A 75 -11.43 16.88 -6.60
CA ALA A 75 -11.28 15.80 -7.54
C ALA A 75 -12.02 14.61 -6.92
N GLU A 76 -13.11 14.21 -7.55
CA GLU A 76 -13.86 13.03 -7.17
C GLU A 76 -13.09 11.78 -7.64
N GLY A 77 -13.05 10.77 -6.79
CA GLY A 77 -12.47 9.48 -7.17
C GLY A 77 -13.53 8.61 -7.84
N GLU A 78 -13.10 7.85 -8.82
CA GLU A 78 -13.91 6.82 -9.45
C GLU A 78 -13.12 5.50 -9.47
N THR A 79 -13.84 4.38 -9.48
CA THR A 79 -13.22 3.06 -9.59
C THR A 79 -13.69 2.35 -10.85
N GLY A 80 -12.85 1.49 -11.39
CA GLY A 80 -13.19 0.70 -12.56
C GLY A 80 -12.23 -0.47 -12.74
N TRP A 81 -12.52 -1.32 -13.71
CA TRP A 81 -11.57 -2.34 -14.14
C TRP A 81 -10.46 -1.72 -14.98
N ILE A 82 -9.26 -2.28 -14.89
CA ILE A 82 -8.15 -1.93 -15.75
C ILE A 82 -8.52 -2.16 -17.22
N LYS A 83 -8.02 -1.28 -18.11
CA LYS A 83 -8.14 -1.44 -19.56
C LYS A 83 -6.76 -1.57 -20.17
N SER A 84 -6.66 -2.16 -21.37
CA SER A 84 -5.39 -2.20 -22.11
C SER A 84 -4.81 -0.81 -22.38
N SER A 85 -5.65 0.23 -22.49
CA SER A 85 -5.22 1.63 -22.62
C SER A 85 -4.59 2.22 -21.36
N ASP A 86 -4.76 1.57 -20.21
CA ASP A 86 -4.31 2.08 -18.92
C ASP A 86 -2.91 1.61 -18.52
N MET A 87 -2.31 0.68 -19.28
CA MET A 87 -1.07 0.00 -18.92
C MET A 87 0.07 0.95 -18.56
N GLY A 88 0.22 2.06 -19.30
CA GLY A 88 1.26 3.05 -19.02
C GLY A 88 1.04 3.76 -17.67
N TYR A 89 -0.21 4.07 -17.32
CA TYR A 89 -0.54 4.74 -16.06
C TYR A 89 -0.44 3.79 -14.87
N MET A 90 -0.85 2.52 -15.07
CA MET A 90 -0.68 1.48 -14.06
C MET A 90 0.81 1.23 -13.79
N TYR A 91 1.64 1.09 -14.82
CA TYR A 91 3.08 0.92 -14.66
C TYR A 91 3.71 2.10 -13.90
N ASN A 92 3.34 3.34 -14.22
CA ASN A 92 3.83 4.51 -13.49
C ASN A 92 3.42 4.49 -12.01
N LEU A 93 2.20 4.03 -11.70
CA LEU A 93 1.73 3.87 -10.32
C LEU A 93 2.54 2.79 -9.59
N GLU A 94 2.72 1.61 -10.18
CA GLU A 94 3.50 0.52 -9.57
C GLU A 94 4.97 0.91 -9.38
N TYR A 95 5.60 1.53 -10.40
CA TYR A 95 6.96 2.03 -10.34
C TYR A 95 7.16 3.07 -9.24
N SER A 96 6.15 3.88 -8.93
CA SER A 96 6.22 4.84 -7.82
C SER A 96 6.31 4.18 -6.43
N VAL A 97 5.96 2.90 -6.32
CA VAL A 97 5.97 2.12 -5.07
C VAL A 97 7.12 1.12 -5.06
N TYR A 98 7.31 0.38 -6.15
CA TYR A 98 8.25 -0.75 -6.22
C TYR A 98 9.56 -0.42 -6.95
N GLY A 99 9.65 0.72 -7.65
CA GLY A 99 10.83 1.06 -8.43
C GLY A 99 11.20 -0.03 -9.44
N ASP A 100 12.47 -0.45 -9.44
CA ASP A 100 12.99 -1.46 -10.36
C ASP A 100 12.41 -2.87 -10.14
N GLU A 101 11.73 -3.12 -9.01
CA GLU A 101 11.02 -4.37 -8.74
C GLU A 101 9.64 -4.44 -9.43
N THR A 102 9.27 -3.40 -10.18
CA THR A 102 8.01 -3.38 -10.94
C THR A 102 8.01 -4.45 -12.02
N GLY A 103 6.94 -5.23 -12.08
CA GLY A 103 6.82 -6.31 -13.05
C GLY A 103 6.87 -5.83 -14.51
N ASN A 104 7.28 -6.72 -15.40
CA ASN A 104 7.42 -6.41 -16.82
C ASN A 104 6.04 -6.06 -17.45
N PRO A 105 5.85 -4.86 -18.03
CA PRO A 105 4.57 -4.43 -18.61
C PRO A 105 4.01 -5.38 -19.66
N SER A 106 4.87 -6.05 -20.43
CA SER A 106 4.44 -6.98 -21.48
C SER A 106 3.89 -8.29 -20.92
N ILE A 107 4.33 -8.70 -19.73
CA ILE A 107 3.78 -9.88 -19.04
C ILE A 107 2.47 -9.50 -18.36
N ILE A 108 2.46 -8.42 -17.58
CA ILE A 108 1.27 -7.95 -16.86
C ILE A 108 0.11 -7.66 -17.83
N ARG A 109 0.40 -7.06 -19.00
CA ARG A 109 -0.62 -6.83 -20.03
C ARG A 109 -1.34 -8.11 -20.44
N LYS A 110 -0.61 -9.23 -20.59
CA LYS A 110 -1.22 -10.53 -20.93
C LYS A 110 -2.13 -11.04 -19.83
N TRP A 111 -1.80 -10.76 -18.56
CA TRP A 111 -2.66 -11.10 -17.43
C TRP A 111 -4.01 -10.37 -17.54
N TYR A 112 -3.97 -9.06 -17.79
CA TYR A 112 -5.19 -8.25 -17.88
C TYR A 112 -6.03 -8.52 -19.14
N GLU A 113 -5.38 -8.81 -20.27
CA GLU A 113 -6.09 -9.19 -21.50
C GLU A 113 -6.83 -10.54 -21.34
N ARG A 114 -6.24 -11.49 -20.59
CA ARG A 114 -6.87 -12.78 -20.30
C ARG A 114 -7.95 -12.67 -19.23
N ASN A 115 -7.73 -11.86 -18.19
CA ASN A 115 -8.66 -11.70 -17.08
C ASN A 115 -8.87 -10.21 -16.76
N PRO A 116 -9.86 -9.55 -17.39
CA PRO A 116 -10.08 -8.10 -17.20
C PRO A 116 -10.52 -7.73 -15.78
N HIS A 117 -10.97 -8.70 -14.97
CA HIS A 117 -11.48 -8.49 -13.62
C HIS A 117 -10.46 -8.81 -12.50
N ILE A 118 -9.16 -8.86 -12.80
CA ILE A 118 -8.11 -9.10 -11.78
C ILE A 118 -7.56 -7.82 -11.18
N CYS A 119 -7.65 -6.68 -11.87
CA CYS A 119 -7.13 -5.41 -11.39
C CYS A 119 -8.22 -4.34 -11.34
N ARG A 120 -8.61 -3.96 -10.13
CA ARG A 120 -9.51 -2.83 -9.87
C ARG A 120 -8.65 -1.59 -9.65
N VAL A 121 -8.93 -0.52 -10.39
CA VAL A 121 -8.21 0.75 -10.31
C VAL A 121 -9.07 1.84 -9.68
N LEU A 122 -8.41 2.76 -9.00
CA LEU A 122 -8.94 4.01 -8.46
C LEU A 122 -8.26 5.16 -9.21
N TYR A 123 -9.04 6.08 -9.77
CA TYR A 123 -8.52 7.18 -10.57
C TYR A 123 -9.33 8.46 -10.38
N ASN A 124 -8.79 9.58 -10.85
CA ASN A 124 -9.48 10.85 -10.90
C ASN A 124 -10.63 10.80 -11.91
N LYS A 125 -11.87 11.00 -11.46
CA LYS A 125 -13.06 10.96 -12.33
C LYS A 125 -12.97 11.92 -13.53
N SER A 126 -12.29 13.06 -13.36
CA SER A 126 -12.09 14.04 -14.43
C SER A 126 -10.91 13.72 -15.37
N ASP A 127 -9.99 12.83 -14.96
CA ASP A 127 -8.88 12.36 -15.79
C ASP A 127 -8.50 10.92 -15.43
N ARG A 128 -8.98 9.96 -16.24
CA ARG A 128 -8.68 8.53 -16.04
C ARG A 128 -7.19 8.22 -15.95
N ARG A 129 -6.33 9.06 -16.53
CA ARG A 129 -4.87 8.84 -16.56
C ARG A 129 -4.21 9.13 -15.20
N ASP A 130 -4.87 9.87 -14.33
CA ASP A 130 -4.41 10.17 -12.97
C ASP A 130 -4.88 9.06 -12.01
N PHE A 131 -4.13 7.97 -12.00
CA PHE A 131 -4.37 6.84 -11.10
C PHE A 131 -3.98 7.22 -9.65
N TRP A 132 -4.88 6.89 -8.74
CA TRP A 132 -4.74 7.10 -7.30
C TRP A 132 -4.52 5.82 -6.52
N GLY A 133 -4.87 4.66 -7.09
CA GLY A 133 -4.64 3.37 -6.48
C GLY A 133 -5.05 2.21 -7.35
N ALA A 134 -4.68 1.00 -6.94
CA ALA A 134 -5.04 -0.24 -7.60
C ALA A 134 -5.03 -1.40 -6.60
N ILE A 135 -5.87 -2.40 -6.84
CA ILE A 135 -5.82 -3.72 -6.19
C ILE A 135 -5.74 -4.75 -7.32
N ASN A 136 -4.66 -5.53 -7.34
CA ASN A 136 -4.44 -6.62 -8.30
C ASN A 136 -4.53 -7.97 -7.58
N MET A 137 -5.52 -8.79 -7.94
CA MET A 137 -5.78 -10.11 -7.37
C MET A 137 -5.80 -11.18 -8.46
N LEU A 138 -4.84 -12.09 -8.42
CA LEU A 138 -4.71 -13.19 -9.38
C LEU A 138 -5.47 -14.41 -8.87
N PRO A 139 -6.42 -14.97 -9.63
CA PRO A 139 -7.02 -16.25 -9.30
C PRO A 139 -6.00 -17.36 -9.61
N LEU A 140 -5.60 -18.10 -8.58
CA LEU A 140 -4.55 -19.12 -8.66
C LEU A 140 -4.97 -20.37 -7.89
N GLU A 141 -4.39 -21.51 -8.26
CA GLU A 141 -4.45 -22.70 -7.43
C GLU A 141 -3.74 -22.47 -6.09
N GLU A 142 -4.30 -23.02 -5.00
CA GLU A 142 -3.81 -22.78 -3.64
C GLU A 142 -2.35 -23.25 -3.46
N GLU A 143 -1.94 -24.30 -4.17
CA GLU A 143 -0.55 -24.76 -4.19
C GLU A 143 0.40 -23.68 -4.75
N THR A 144 0.04 -23.05 -5.88
CA THR A 144 0.83 -21.98 -6.51
C THR A 144 0.90 -20.75 -5.60
N ILE A 145 -0.20 -20.41 -4.94
CA ILE A 145 -0.22 -19.33 -3.94
C ILE A 145 0.78 -19.60 -2.81
N PHE A 146 0.84 -20.83 -2.29
CA PHE A 146 1.78 -21.15 -1.21
C PHE A 146 3.25 -21.09 -1.66
N LYS A 147 3.55 -21.44 -2.91
CA LYS A 147 4.90 -21.25 -3.48
C LYS A 147 5.28 -19.77 -3.50
N LEU A 148 4.37 -18.88 -3.94
CA LEU A 148 4.57 -17.42 -3.91
C LEU A 148 4.78 -16.90 -2.48
N LEU A 149 3.93 -17.32 -1.53
CA LEU A 149 4.01 -16.86 -0.14
C LEU A 149 5.30 -17.30 0.57
N ARG A 150 5.87 -18.45 0.19
CA ARG A 150 7.19 -18.91 0.66
C ARG A 150 8.36 -18.26 -0.07
N GLY A 151 8.09 -17.54 -1.16
CA GLY A 151 9.12 -16.99 -2.04
C GLY A 151 9.88 -18.05 -2.84
N GLU A 152 9.26 -19.22 -3.10
CA GLU A 152 9.83 -20.25 -3.97
C GLU A 152 9.76 -19.84 -5.46
N ILE A 153 8.76 -19.02 -5.80
CA ILE A 153 8.58 -18.36 -7.09
C ILE A 153 8.16 -16.90 -6.86
N HIS A 154 8.34 -16.05 -7.86
CA HIS A 154 7.87 -14.67 -7.85
C HIS A 154 6.69 -14.48 -8.79
N ASP A 155 5.93 -13.40 -8.59
CA ASP A 155 4.77 -13.06 -9.41
C ASP A 155 5.12 -13.01 -10.91
N ILE A 156 6.32 -12.52 -11.26
CA ILE A 156 6.82 -12.43 -12.64
C ILE A 156 7.12 -13.79 -13.28
N ASP A 157 7.26 -14.84 -12.48
CA ASP A 157 7.54 -16.21 -12.95
C ASP A 157 6.27 -16.95 -13.35
N LEU A 158 5.09 -16.41 -13.03
CA LEU A 158 3.79 -17.01 -13.36
C LEU A 158 3.56 -17.02 -14.88
N ASP A 159 3.29 -18.21 -15.43
CA ASP A 159 2.83 -18.38 -16.79
C ASP A 159 1.38 -17.89 -16.90
N PRO A 160 1.09 -16.82 -17.66
CA PRO A 160 -0.26 -16.29 -17.83
C PRO A 160 -1.26 -17.35 -18.30
N GLN A 161 -0.79 -18.35 -19.05
CA GLN A 161 -1.66 -19.33 -19.69
C GLN A 161 -1.97 -20.54 -18.81
N LYS A 162 -1.07 -20.88 -17.89
CA LYS A 162 -1.15 -22.10 -17.07
C LYS A 162 -1.47 -21.81 -15.61
N ASP A 163 -0.84 -20.81 -15.04
CA ASP A 163 -0.90 -20.58 -13.60
C ASP A 163 -2.08 -19.70 -13.20
N ILE A 164 -2.45 -18.75 -14.07
CA ILE A 164 -3.55 -17.81 -13.82
C ILE A 164 -4.87 -18.39 -14.37
N LEU A 165 -5.77 -18.72 -13.45
CA LEU A 165 -7.10 -19.24 -13.75
C LEU A 165 -7.94 -18.19 -14.48
N THR A 166 -8.95 -18.64 -15.22
CA THR A 166 -9.94 -17.76 -15.85
C THR A 166 -11.27 -17.81 -15.11
N PHE A 167 -12.05 -16.75 -15.21
CA PHE A 167 -13.42 -16.69 -14.67
C PHE A 167 -14.46 -17.26 -15.65
N GLU A 168 -14.11 -18.26 -16.45
CA GLU A 168 -15.06 -18.87 -17.40
C GLU A 168 -15.86 -20.00 -16.75
N GLN A 169 -15.29 -20.63 -15.73
CA GLN A 169 -15.94 -21.73 -15.02
C GLN A 169 -16.72 -21.21 -13.80
N PRO A 170 -17.90 -21.76 -13.48
CA PRO A 170 -18.53 -21.51 -12.21
C PRO A 170 -17.71 -22.16 -11.09
N GLY A 171 -17.75 -21.59 -9.88
CA GLY A 171 -17.11 -22.18 -8.72
C GLY A 171 -16.50 -21.20 -7.74
N GLU A 172 -15.78 -21.76 -6.78
CA GLU A 172 -15.07 -21.04 -5.73
C GLU A 172 -13.62 -20.77 -6.16
N TYR A 173 -13.18 -19.52 -6.02
CA TYR A 173 -11.83 -19.10 -6.39
C TYR A 173 -11.01 -18.68 -5.16
N ASN A 174 -9.73 -19.07 -5.18
CA ASN A 174 -8.72 -18.51 -4.29
C ASN A 174 -7.94 -17.43 -5.04
N PHE A 175 -7.64 -16.34 -4.34
CA PHE A 175 -6.92 -15.21 -4.92
C PHE A 175 -5.60 -14.98 -4.21
N TYR A 176 -4.58 -14.62 -4.97
CA TYR A 176 -3.35 -14.02 -4.46
C TYR A 176 -3.33 -12.53 -4.80
N VAL A 177 -3.12 -11.70 -3.79
CA VAL A 177 -3.00 -10.25 -3.92
C VAL A 177 -1.58 -9.91 -4.33
N ALA A 178 -1.38 -9.66 -5.62
CA ALA A 178 -0.08 -9.30 -6.18
C ALA A 178 0.32 -7.85 -5.81
N SER A 179 -0.65 -6.92 -5.81
CA SER A 179 -0.39 -5.54 -5.40
C SER A 179 -1.61 -4.85 -4.82
N VAL A 180 -1.38 -4.01 -3.81
CA VAL A 180 -2.35 -3.03 -3.29
C VAL A 180 -1.63 -1.71 -3.14
N ILE A 181 -2.01 -0.75 -3.97
CA ILE A 181 -1.39 0.57 -4.01
C ILE A 181 -2.47 1.62 -3.80
N VAL A 182 -2.19 2.58 -2.92
CA VAL A 182 -2.95 3.83 -2.85
C VAL A 182 -1.97 4.96 -2.61
N ARG A 183 -2.04 5.99 -3.44
CA ARG A 183 -1.23 7.19 -3.26
C ARG A 183 -1.42 7.77 -1.86
N PRO A 184 -0.35 8.17 -1.16
CA PRO A 184 -0.46 8.66 0.22
C PRO A 184 -1.42 9.84 0.41
N ASP A 185 -1.55 10.72 -0.59
CA ASP A 185 -2.47 11.86 -0.59
C ASP A 185 -3.93 11.52 -0.94
N LYS A 186 -4.20 10.23 -1.24
CA LYS A 186 -5.50 9.70 -1.67
C LYS A 186 -6.00 8.54 -0.81
N LYS A 187 -5.36 8.26 0.34
CA LYS A 187 -5.70 7.15 1.27
C LYS A 187 -7.19 7.13 1.67
N GLN A 188 -7.85 8.28 1.73
CA GLN A 188 -9.29 8.39 2.06
C GLN A 188 -10.21 7.68 1.06
N TYR A 189 -9.76 7.43 -0.18
CA TYR A 189 -10.54 6.74 -1.21
C TYR A 189 -10.37 5.22 -1.19
N PHE A 190 -9.50 4.69 -0.33
CA PHE A 190 -9.25 3.25 -0.27
C PHE A 190 -10.49 2.40 0.04
N PRO A 191 -11.39 2.78 0.98
CA PRO A 191 -12.62 2.03 1.21
C PRO A 191 -13.51 1.94 -0.03
N MET A 192 -13.54 2.99 -0.86
CA MET A 192 -14.29 2.99 -2.12
C MET A 192 -13.72 1.96 -3.11
N LEU A 193 -12.38 1.86 -3.19
CA LEU A 193 -11.71 0.86 -4.03
C LEU A 193 -12.01 -0.58 -3.58
N ILE A 194 -11.92 -0.87 -2.28
CA ILE A 194 -12.25 -2.20 -1.75
C ILE A 194 -13.73 -2.52 -1.94
N ASN A 195 -14.64 -1.62 -1.54
CA ASN A 195 -16.08 -1.87 -1.64
C ASN A 195 -16.47 -2.15 -3.08
N SER A 196 -15.97 -1.35 -4.02
CA SER A 196 -16.26 -1.58 -5.44
C SER A 196 -15.75 -2.93 -5.96
N LEU A 197 -14.62 -3.43 -5.44
CA LEU A 197 -14.14 -4.78 -5.77
C LEU A 197 -15.08 -5.85 -5.20
N PHE A 198 -15.49 -5.73 -3.94
CA PHE A 198 -16.39 -6.69 -3.31
C PHE A 198 -17.82 -6.64 -3.85
N ASP A 199 -18.32 -5.48 -4.23
CA ASP A 199 -19.64 -5.32 -4.86
C ASP A 199 -19.71 -6.15 -6.16
N PHE A 200 -18.66 -6.10 -6.99
CA PHE A 200 -18.59 -6.94 -8.19
C PHE A 200 -18.63 -8.44 -7.86
N TRP A 201 -17.83 -8.90 -6.89
CA TRP A 201 -17.80 -10.32 -6.53
C TRP A 201 -19.09 -10.78 -5.83
N CYS A 202 -19.77 -9.88 -5.15
CA CYS A 202 -21.12 -10.06 -4.61
C CYS A 202 -22.14 -10.23 -5.76
N GLU A 203 -22.00 -9.48 -6.86
CA GLU A 203 -22.83 -9.65 -8.06
C GLU A 203 -22.62 -10.98 -8.78
N GLN A 204 -21.41 -11.55 -8.73
CA GLN A 204 -21.11 -12.83 -9.38
C GLN A 204 -21.62 -14.06 -8.61
N ALA A 205 -21.95 -13.91 -7.32
CA ALA A 205 -22.48 -14.99 -6.49
C ALA A 205 -23.93 -15.36 -6.89
N PRO A 206 -24.31 -16.65 -6.89
CA PRO A 206 -23.54 -17.81 -6.41
C PRO A 206 -22.65 -18.46 -7.48
N THR A 207 -22.75 -18.04 -8.75
CA THR A 207 -22.07 -18.67 -9.88
C THR A 207 -20.56 -18.66 -9.71
N GLN A 208 -19.99 -17.56 -9.24
CA GLN A 208 -18.58 -17.41 -8.94
C GLN A 208 -18.40 -16.69 -7.62
N THR A 209 -17.64 -17.29 -6.71
CA THR A 209 -17.45 -16.75 -5.36
C THR A 209 -15.99 -16.73 -4.98
N ILE A 210 -15.62 -15.75 -4.14
CA ILE A 210 -14.31 -15.72 -3.50
C ILE A 210 -14.37 -16.63 -2.28
N ARG A 211 -13.48 -17.63 -2.22
CA ARG A 211 -13.30 -18.48 -1.03
C ARG A 211 -12.24 -17.91 -0.09
N ARG A 212 -11.06 -17.60 -0.62
CA ARG A 212 -9.94 -17.04 0.17
C ARG A 212 -9.16 -16.02 -0.62
N ILE A 213 -8.63 -15.03 0.11
CA ILE A 213 -7.72 -14.02 -0.41
C ILE A 213 -6.43 -14.12 0.38
N TYR A 214 -5.34 -14.40 -0.32
CA TYR A 214 -4.00 -14.53 0.22
C TYR A 214 -3.15 -13.33 -0.18
N GLY A 215 -2.16 -12.99 0.63
CA GLY A 215 -1.21 -11.94 0.26
C GLY A 215 0.04 -11.96 1.11
N ARG A 216 1.12 -11.46 0.53
CA ARG A 216 2.36 -11.16 1.25
C ARG A 216 2.39 -9.69 1.60
N VAL A 217 2.63 -9.38 2.87
CA VAL A 217 2.63 -8.02 3.39
C VAL A 217 4.04 -7.65 3.84
N VAL A 218 4.64 -6.69 3.13
CA VAL A 218 6.07 -6.31 3.34
C VAL A 218 6.25 -4.90 3.88
N THR A 219 5.17 -4.11 4.01
CA THR A 219 5.21 -2.73 4.50
C THR A 219 4.36 -2.56 5.75
N GLU A 220 4.72 -1.61 6.62
CA GLU A 220 3.94 -1.28 7.83
C GLU A 220 2.51 -0.83 7.49
N ASP A 221 2.35 -0.05 6.42
CA ASP A 221 1.03 0.39 5.94
C ASP A 221 0.18 -0.81 5.48
N GLY A 222 0.80 -1.76 4.77
CA GLY A 222 0.16 -3.01 4.36
C GLY A 222 -0.23 -3.88 5.56
N GLU A 223 0.61 -3.94 6.59
CA GLU A 223 0.33 -4.72 7.80
C GLU A 223 -0.83 -4.12 8.59
N MET A 224 -0.84 -2.80 8.74
CA MET A 224 -1.95 -2.07 9.34
C MET A 224 -3.26 -2.34 8.58
N MET A 225 -3.21 -2.41 7.25
CA MET A 225 -4.36 -2.69 6.41
C MET A 225 -4.85 -4.14 6.57
N ALA A 226 -3.95 -5.12 6.49
CA ALA A 226 -4.26 -6.54 6.70
C ALA A 226 -4.91 -6.75 8.08
N ARG A 227 -4.38 -6.11 9.13
CA ARG A 227 -4.95 -6.13 10.48
C ARG A 227 -6.34 -5.48 10.53
N LYS A 228 -6.54 -4.32 9.90
CA LYS A 228 -7.85 -3.63 9.85
C LYS A 228 -8.93 -4.44 9.13
N LEU A 229 -8.54 -5.21 8.12
CA LEU A 229 -9.43 -6.14 7.41
C LEU A 229 -9.50 -7.53 8.06
N PHE A 230 -8.81 -7.71 9.21
CA PHE A 230 -8.72 -8.96 9.95
C PHE A 230 -8.29 -10.16 9.10
N PHE A 231 -7.30 -9.95 8.23
CA PHE A 231 -6.57 -11.06 7.64
C PHE A 231 -5.85 -11.81 8.76
N SER A 232 -5.92 -13.13 8.72
CA SER A 232 -5.21 -14.02 9.65
C SER A 232 -3.79 -14.27 9.14
N PRO A 233 -2.76 -14.14 9.99
CA PRO A 233 -1.40 -14.49 9.60
C PRO A 233 -1.25 -16.01 9.43
N ILE A 234 -0.34 -16.43 8.52
CA ILE A 234 -0.04 -17.83 8.22
C ILE A 234 1.41 -18.13 8.67
N TRP A 235 1.61 -18.20 9.98
CA TRP A 235 2.94 -18.30 10.60
C TRP A 235 3.77 -19.52 10.17
N ASN A 236 3.11 -20.60 9.76
CA ASN A 236 3.80 -21.80 9.25
C ASN A 236 4.31 -21.65 7.81
N ILE A 237 3.98 -20.56 7.12
CA ILE A 237 4.46 -20.24 5.77
C ILE A 237 5.50 -19.12 5.81
N SER A 238 5.14 -17.97 6.38
CA SER A 238 6.02 -16.79 6.49
C SER A 238 5.41 -15.80 7.48
N GLU A 239 6.24 -15.01 8.17
CA GLU A 239 5.78 -13.90 9.02
C GLU A 239 5.02 -12.83 8.24
N SER A 240 5.26 -12.75 6.93
CA SER A 240 4.62 -11.80 6.03
C SER A 240 3.40 -12.37 5.30
N ALA A 241 3.03 -13.64 5.54
CA ALA A 241 1.93 -14.29 4.84
C ALA A 241 0.60 -14.11 5.59
N TYR A 242 -0.44 -13.72 4.86
CA TYR A 242 -1.77 -13.46 5.40
C TYR A 242 -2.87 -14.10 4.54
N VAL A 243 -3.98 -14.49 5.17
CA VAL A 243 -5.19 -15.00 4.52
C VAL A 243 -6.45 -14.38 5.08
N LEU A 244 -7.37 -14.03 4.20
CA LEU A 244 -8.77 -13.75 4.51
C LEU A 244 -9.62 -14.92 4.00
N ASP A 245 -10.23 -15.66 4.92
CA ASP A 245 -11.19 -16.73 4.59
C ASP A 245 -12.61 -16.16 4.64
N THR A 246 -13.28 -16.06 3.49
CA THR A 246 -14.60 -15.42 3.37
C THR A 246 -15.70 -16.24 4.02
N ASN A 247 -15.46 -17.53 4.29
CA ASN A 247 -16.43 -18.41 4.96
C ASN A 247 -16.34 -18.34 6.49
N ARG A 248 -15.31 -17.69 7.05
CA ARG A 248 -15.15 -17.50 8.50
C ARG A 248 -15.68 -16.13 8.96
N PRO A 249 -16.38 -16.04 10.10
CA PRO A 249 -16.81 -14.74 10.63
C PRO A 249 -15.65 -13.75 10.76
N ASN A 250 -15.82 -12.53 10.24
CA ASN A 250 -14.81 -11.49 10.26
C ASN A 250 -15.31 -10.25 11.02
N PRO A 251 -14.50 -9.59 11.89
CA PRO A 251 -14.94 -8.39 12.60
C PRO A 251 -14.98 -7.10 11.77
N SER A 252 -14.31 -7.04 10.60
CA SER A 252 -14.34 -5.88 9.71
C SER A 252 -15.72 -5.71 9.09
N ARG A 253 -16.32 -4.53 9.26
CA ARG A 253 -17.63 -4.19 8.65
C ARG A 253 -17.65 -4.33 7.14
N ILE A 254 -16.54 -4.00 6.47
CA ILE A 254 -16.41 -4.15 5.01
C ILE A 254 -16.51 -5.63 4.63
N ILE A 255 -15.79 -6.50 5.34
CA ILE A 255 -15.83 -7.94 5.09
C ILE A 255 -17.19 -8.52 5.46
N GLN A 256 -17.79 -8.10 6.58
CA GLN A 256 -19.14 -8.54 6.98
C GLN A 256 -20.19 -8.20 5.93
N GLY A 257 -20.14 -6.99 5.36
CA GLY A 257 -21.04 -6.59 4.28
C GLY A 257 -20.93 -7.52 3.07
N PHE A 258 -19.69 -7.83 2.65
CA PHE A 258 -19.43 -8.77 1.57
C PHE A 258 -19.90 -10.20 1.89
N GLN A 259 -19.58 -10.71 3.08
CA GLN A 259 -20.01 -12.03 3.55
C GLN A 259 -21.53 -12.17 3.63
N HIS A 260 -22.21 -11.12 4.09
CA HIS A 260 -23.66 -11.09 4.13
C HIS A 260 -24.24 -11.14 2.71
N CYS A 261 -23.72 -10.36 1.77
CA CYS A 261 -24.17 -10.41 0.38
C CYS A 261 -24.08 -11.83 -0.21
N ILE A 262 -22.90 -12.46 -0.14
CA ILE A 262 -22.71 -13.81 -0.70
C ILE A 262 -23.71 -14.79 -0.07
N LYS A 263 -23.88 -14.76 1.26
CA LYS A 263 -24.80 -15.65 1.97
C LYS A 263 -26.26 -15.47 1.58
N THR A 264 -26.68 -14.25 1.23
CA THR A 264 -28.07 -13.96 0.82
C THR A 264 -28.37 -14.35 -0.63
N ARG A 265 -27.34 -14.61 -1.44
CA ARG A 265 -27.47 -14.98 -2.85
C ARG A 265 -27.26 -16.48 -3.11
N ASN A 266 -26.68 -17.20 -2.15
CA ASN A 266 -26.60 -18.67 -2.12
C ASN A 266 -27.89 -19.28 -1.59
#